data_AF-A0A183I9N1-F1
#
_entry.id   AF-A0A183I9N1-F1
#
_cell.length_a   1.000
_cell.length_b   1.000
_cell.length_c   1.000
_cell.angle_alpha   90.00
_cell.angle_beta   90.00
_cell.angle_gamma   90.00
#
_symmetry.space_group_name_H-M   'P 1'
#
loop_
_entity.id
_entity.type
_entity.pdbx_description
1 polymer ?
#
loop_
_entity_poly.entity_id
_entity_poly.type
_entity_poly.pdbx_seq_one_letter_code
_entity_poly.pdbx_strand_id
1 'polypeptide(L)'
;MSFLQYEDSDEVVLWMNTVGPYHNRQETYPYFSLPFCAGPKKAISHYHETLGEGLLGVELEYSGLRMQFKEDIEKTVFCSMVLYEEHVEALKHAIKNYYWYQMYIDDLPIWGLVGEYVKTNEGEVFKLFTHKKFEIGFNGKHIIDVNLTTDDKKEIVVGQTIEYTYEVASVIVKTNLTA
;
A
#
# COMPACT_ATOMS: atom_id res chain seq x y z
N MET A 1 -11.35 0.16 23.13
CA MET A 1 -11.08 0.56 21.75
C MET A 1 -12.33 1.20 21.21
N SER A 2 -12.35 2.51 21.05
CA SER A 2 -13.42 3.20 20.34
C SER A 2 -13.12 3.08 18.85
N PHE A 3 -14.01 2.42 18.10
CA PHE A 3 -13.93 2.45 16.64
C PHE A 3 -14.14 3.89 16.16
N LEU A 4 -13.28 4.37 15.26
CA LEU A 4 -13.43 5.68 14.65
C LEU A 4 -14.76 5.71 13.88
N GLN A 5 -15.50 6.81 13.99
CA GLN A 5 -16.73 7.02 13.23
C GLN A 5 -16.42 8.02 12.11
N TYR A 6 -16.71 7.61 10.88
CA TYR A 6 -16.56 8.41 9.68
C TYR A 6 -17.91 8.99 9.25
N GLU A 7 -17.92 10.27 8.91
CA GLU A 7 -18.93 10.88 8.06
C GLU A 7 -18.58 10.66 6.58
N ASP A 8 -19.59 10.82 5.71
CA ASP A 8 -19.39 10.70 4.27
C ASP A 8 -18.35 11.74 3.80
N SER A 9 -17.44 11.32 2.91
CA SER A 9 -16.32 12.12 2.42
C SER A 9 -15.22 12.45 3.44
N ASP A 10 -15.27 11.91 4.66
CA ASP A 10 -14.17 12.06 5.62
C ASP A 10 -12.85 11.52 5.06
N GLU A 11 -11.74 12.14 5.44
CA GLU A 11 -10.41 11.71 5.00
C GLU A 11 -10.08 10.31 5.56
N VAL A 12 -9.75 9.38 4.67
CA VAL A 12 -9.22 8.06 5.04
C VAL A 12 -7.71 8.07 4.80
N VAL A 13 -6.95 7.81 5.86
CA VAL A 13 -5.48 7.87 5.81
C VAL A 13 -4.93 6.47 5.61
N LEU A 14 -4.11 6.31 4.56
CA LEU A 14 -3.30 5.11 4.34
C LEU A 14 -1.89 5.36 4.88
N TRP A 15 -1.51 4.58 5.88
CA TRP A 15 -0.21 4.60 6.55
C TRP A 15 0.71 3.52 5.97
N MET A 16 1.92 3.92 5.61
CA MET A 16 3.00 3.01 5.23
C MET A 16 3.75 2.59 6.49
N ASN A 17 3.97 1.29 6.67
CA ASN A 17 4.71 0.79 7.82
C ASN A 17 6.09 0.28 7.38
N THR A 18 6.18 -1.01 7.06
CA THR A 18 7.44 -1.68 6.79
C THR A 18 7.43 -2.47 5.50
N VAL A 19 8.62 -2.81 5.02
CA VAL A 19 8.87 -3.78 3.97
C VAL A 19 10.01 -4.71 4.39
N GLY A 20 9.94 -5.99 4.03
CA GLY A 20 10.98 -6.95 4.38
C GLY A 20 10.75 -8.32 3.76
N PRO A 21 11.70 -9.26 3.90
CA PRO A 21 11.58 -10.61 3.35
C PRO A 21 10.50 -11.44 4.05
N TYR A 22 9.68 -12.15 3.26
CA TYR A 22 8.66 -13.05 3.79
C TYR A 22 9.24 -14.16 4.71
N HIS A 23 10.42 -14.66 4.36
CA HIS A 23 11.06 -15.79 5.05
C HIS A 23 11.81 -15.38 6.34
N ASN A 24 12.10 -14.08 6.53
CA ASN A 24 12.83 -13.58 7.71
C ASN A 24 12.09 -12.40 8.35
N ARG A 25 11.06 -12.71 9.15
CA ARG A 25 10.17 -11.69 9.74
C ARG A 25 10.82 -10.77 10.78
N GLN A 26 12.04 -11.06 11.23
CA GLN A 26 12.78 -10.17 12.13
C GLN A 26 13.45 -9.03 11.37
N GLU A 27 13.63 -9.18 10.06
CA GLU A 27 14.20 -8.17 9.18
C GLU A 27 13.08 -7.32 8.59
N THR A 28 13.00 -6.08 9.05
CA THR A 28 12.01 -5.10 8.57
C THR A 28 12.69 -3.76 8.36
N TYR A 29 12.33 -3.10 7.28
CA TYR A 29 12.82 -1.78 6.90
C TYR A 29 11.63 -0.84 6.72
N PRO A 30 11.81 0.49 6.84
CA PRO A 30 10.76 1.45 6.49
C PRO A 30 10.28 1.23 5.05
N TYR A 31 8.99 1.44 4.79
CA TYR A 31 8.41 1.21 3.46
C TYR A 31 9.16 1.92 2.33
N PHE A 32 9.54 3.18 2.54
CA PHE A 32 10.27 4.00 1.56
C PHE A 32 11.79 3.75 1.54
N SER A 33 12.28 2.69 2.19
CA SER A 33 13.66 2.22 1.98
C SER A 33 13.84 1.58 0.60
N LEU A 34 12.76 1.07 0.01
CA LEU A 34 12.70 0.75 -1.41
C LEU A 34 12.28 1.99 -2.19
N PRO A 35 12.63 2.09 -3.49
CA PRO A 35 12.41 3.30 -4.28
C PRO A 35 10.94 3.42 -4.73
N PHE A 36 9.99 3.25 -3.80
CA PHE A 36 8.58 3.55 -4.01
C PHE A 36 8.33 5.05 -3.96
N CYS A 37 7.31 5.49 -4.68
CA CYS A 37 6.87 6.87 -4.60
C CYS A 37 5.93 7.10 -3.41
N ALA A 38 6.08 8.25 -2.76
CA ALA A 38 5.00 8.86 -2.00
C ALA A 38 4.01 9.56 -2.94
N GLY A 39 2.75 9.61 -2.54
CA GLY A 39 1.71 10.37 -3.23
C GLY A 39 1.88 11.88 -3.09
N PRO A 40 1.16 12.67 -3.90
CA PRO A 40 1.36 14.11 -4.00
C PRO A 40 0.87 14.90 -2.77
N LYS A 41 0.00 14.32 -1.93
CA LYS A 41 -0.53 15.00 -0.75
C LYS A 41 0.52 15.02 0.36
N LYS A 42 0.88 16.23 0.82
CA LYS A 42 2.00 16.43 1.78
C LYS A 42 1.59 16.51 3.24
N ALA A 43 0.31 16.77 3.53
CA ALA A 43 -0.18 16.96 4.90
C ALA A 43 -1.57 16.37 5.04
N ILE A 44 -1.84 15.83 6.23
CA ILE A 44 -3.15 15.32 6.63
C ILE A 44 -3.97 16.51 7.13
N SER A 45 -5.23 16.62 6.72
CA SER A 45 -6.04 17.80 7.03
C SER A 45 -6.40 17.88 8.52
N HIS A 46 -6.75 16.73 9.11
CA HIS A 46 -7.17 16.60 10.51
C HIS A 46 -6.81 15.21 11.03
N TYR A 47 -5.54 14.97 11.39
CA TYR A 47 -5.17 13.73 12.09
C TYR A 47 -5.19 13.92 13.60
N HIS A 48 -5.94 13.06 14.30
CA HIS A 48 -5.73 12.85 15.72
C HIS A 48 -4.80 11.65 15.84
N GLU A 49 -3.51 11.91 16.08
CA GLU A 49 -2.59 10.84 16.48
C GLU A 49 -3.22 10.08 17.65
N THR A 50 -3.37 8.77 17.48
CA THR A 50 -3.84 7.96 18.59
C THR A 50 -2.67 7.76 19.54
N LEU A 51 -2.95 7.79 20.86
CA LEU A 51 -1.94 7.60 21.90
C LEU A 51 -1.15 6.28 21.73
N GLY A 52 -1.69 5.30 20.99
CA GLY A 52 -1.03 4.04 20.66
C GLY A 52 0.09 4.15 19.63
N GLU A 53 -0.01 5.06 18.65
CA GLU A 53 0.97 5.23 17.57
C GLU A 53 2.30 5.82 18.09
N GLY A 54 2.22 6.80 19.00
CA GLY A 54 3.40 7.41 19.61
C GLY A 54 4.17 6.51 20.58
N LEU A 55 3.58 5.40 21.06
CA LEU A 55 4.18 4.52 22.06
C LEU A 55 4.83 3.25 21.47
N LEU A 56 4.54 2.90 20.21
CA LEU A 56 5.02 1.67 19.59
C LEU A 56 6.43 1.80 18.98
N GLY A 57 6.96 3.01 18.83
CA GLY A 57 8.29 3.23 18.23
C GLY A 57 8.37 2.85 16.76
N VAL A 58 7.21 2.76 16.09
CA VAL A 58 7.08 2.48 14.67
C VAL A 58 6.77 3.81 13.98
N GLU A 59 7.66 4.26 13.10
CA GLU A 59 7.48 5.50 12.35
C GLU A 59 6.57 5.21 11.15
N LEU A 60 5.25 5.33 11.36
CA LEU A 60 4.28 5.22 10.27
C LEU A 60 4.45 6.42 9.34
N GLU A 61 4.67 6.15 8.06
CA GLU A 61 4.88 7.19 7.07
C GLU A 61 3.60 7.43 6.27
N TYR A 62 3.24 8.69 6.05
CA TYR A 62 2.04 9.02 5.30
C TYR A 62 2.20 8.66 3.81
N SER A 63 1.26 7.90 3.26
CA SER A 63 1.31 7.48 1.85
C SER A 63 1.20 8.63 0.85
N GLY A 64 0.57 9.74 1.22
CA GLY A 64 0.28 10.85 0.30
C GLY A 64 -0.82 10.56 -0.73
N LEU A 65 -1.49 9.41 -0.66
CA LEU A 65 -2.65 9.09 -1.50
C LEU A 65 -3.91 9.71 -0.92
N ARG A 66 -4.71 10.35 -1.77
CA ARG A 66 -6.02 10.89 -1.36
C ARG A 66 -7.04 9.76 -1.39
N MET A 67 -7.66 9.48 -0.24
CA MET A 67 -8.79 8.56 -0.10
C MET A 67 -9.84 9.22 0.79
N GLN A 68 -11.12 8.97 0.51
CA GLN A 68 -12.24 9.53 1.26
C GLN A 68 -13.26 8.42 1.55
N PHE A 69 -13.93 8.51 2.69
CA PHE A 69 -14.89 7.51 3.13
C PHE A 69 -16.10 7.49 2.20
N LYS A 70 -16.44 6.29 1.70
CA LYS A 70 -17.52 6.03 0.72
C LYS A 70 -17.36 6.73 -0.63
N GLU A 71 -16.13 7.10 -1.00
CA GLU A 71 -15.84 7.64 -2.32
C GLU A 71 -14.96 6.69 -3.12
N ASP A 72 -15.43 6.34 -4.31
CA ASP A 72 -14.67 5.55 -5.26
C ASP A 72 -13.69 6.44 -6.02
N ILE A 73 -12.53 5.89 -6.31
CA ILE A 73 -11.49 6.53 -7.12
C ILE A 73 -11.17 5.57 -8.26
N GLU A 74 -11.47 5.99 -9.48
CA GLU A 74 -11.04 5.27 -10.67
C GLU A 74 -9.51 5.23 -10.74
N LYS A 75 -8.99 4.23 -11.44
CA LYS A 75 -7.55 4.02 -11.64
C LYS A 75 -6.83 5.30 -12.04
N THR A 76 -6.06 5.84 -11.11
CA THR A 76 -5.39 7.14 -11.22
C THR A 76 -3.89 6.98 -11.03
N VAL A 77 -3.11 7.61 -11.91
CA VAL A 77 -1.65 7.72 -11.76
C VAL A 77 -1.35 8.72 -10.65
N PHE A 78 -0.58 8.31 -9.64
CA PHE A 78 -0.18 9.21 -8.53
C PHE A 78 1.31 9.57 -8.56
N CYS A 79 2.13 8.79 -9.25
CA CYS A 79 3.56 9.04 -9.41
C CYS A 79 4.09 8.39 -10.68
N SER A 80 5.13 8.98 -11.26
CA SER A 80 5.98 8.36 -12.26
C SER A 80 7.44 8.46 -11.82
N MET A 81 8.20 7.38 -11.96
CA MET A 81 9.62 7.34 -11.60
C MET A 81 10.47 6.72 -12.72
N VAL A 82 11.71 7.18 -12.84
CA VAL A 82 12.71 6.54 -13.71
C VAL A 82 13.50 5.51 -12.89
N LEU A 83 13.68 4.32 -13.46
CA LEU A 83 14.48 3.26 -12.85
C LEU A 83 15.96 3.46 -13.17
N TYR A 84 16.72 3.94 -12.19
CA TYR A 84 18.18 3.94 -12.24
C TYR A 84 18.74 2.57 -11.83
N GLU A 85 20.03 2.36 -12.06
CA GLU A 85 20.71 1.10 -11.76
C GLU A 85 20.51 0.66 -10.29
N GLU A 86 20.66 1.58 -9.35
CA GLU A 86 20.42 1.33 -7.92
C GLU A 86 18.98 0.91 -7.61
N HIS A 87 17.99 1.52 -8.29
CA HIS A 87 16.58 1.16 -8.12
C HIS A 87 16.32 -0.26 -8.62
N VAL A 88 16.87 -0.59 -9.79
CA VAL A 88 16.70 -1.90 -10.42
C VAL A 88 17.28 -2.99 -9.53
N GLU A 89 18.50 -2.80 -9.00
CA GLU A 89 19.14 -3.79 -8.13
C GLU A 89 18.39 -3.97 -6.81
N ALA A 90 17.96 -2.88 -6.17
CA ALA A 90 17.16 -2.94 -4.94
C ALA A 90 15.84 -3.67 -5.14
N LEU A 91 15.10 -3.36 -6.21
CA LEU A 91 13.82 -4.00 -6.52
C LEU A 91 13.98 -5.48 -6.90
N LYS A 92 15.00 -5.83 -7.70
CA LYS A 92 15.30 -7.23 -8.02
C LYS A 92 15.64 -8.01 -6.77
N HIS A 93 16.46 -7.46 -5.87
CA HIS A 93 16.78 -8.09 -4.60
C HIS A 93 15.53 -8.32 -3.75
N ALA A 94 14.68 -7.30 -3.61
CA ALA A 94 13.42 -7.41 -2.87
C ALA A 94 12.51 -8.50 -3.45
N ILE A 95 12.31 -8.52 -4.77
CA ILE A 95 11.46 -9.51 -5.46
C ILE A 95 12.03 -10.92 -5.31
N LYS A 96 13.35 -11.08 -5.48
CA LYS A 96 14.01 -12.39 -5.37
C LYS A 96 13.86 -13.01 -3.98
N ASN A 97 13.82 -12.17 -2.94
CA ASN A 97 13.65 -12.57 -1.55
C ASN A 97 12.19 -12.55 -1.07
N TYR A 98 11.23 -12.43 -1.99
CA TYR A 98 9.79 -12.40 -1.70
C TYR A 98 9.44 -11.32 -0.67
N TYR A 99 9.93 -10.10 -0.89
CA TYR A 99 9.61 -9.00 -0.01
C TYR A 99 8.12 -8.69 -0.06
N TRP A 100 7.55 -8.49 1.13
CA TRP A 100 6.19 -8.05 1.36
C TRP A 100 6.23 -6.75 2.16
N TYR A 101 5.29 -5.86 1.89
CA TYR A 101 5.11 -4.63 2.64
C TYR A 101 3.83 -4.68 3.45
N GLN A 102 3.82 -3.91 4.53
CA GLN A 102 2.68 -3.70 5.41
C GLN A 102 2.25 -2.24 5.39
N MET A 103 0.95 -2.03 5.35
CA MET A 103 0.29 -0.72 5.41
C MET A 103 -0.91 -0.82 6.36
N TYR A 104 -1.48 0.33 6.73
CA TYR A 104 -2.67 0.38 7.57
C TYR A 104 -3.69 1.40 7.05
N ILE A 105 -4.97 1.07 7.18
CA ILE A 105 -6.09 2.00 7.08
C ILE A 105 -6.98 1.74 8.30
N ASP A 106 -7.25 2.76 9.11
CA ASP A 106 -8.08 2.63 10.34
C ASP A 106 -7.63 1.45 11.23
N ASP A 107 -6.33 1.34 11.49
CA ASP A 107 -5.66 0.24 12.21
C ASP A 107 -5.78 -1.16 11.57
N LEU A 108 -6.50 -1.32 10.45
CA LEU A 108 -6.60 -2.58 9.73
C LEU A 108 -5.33 -2.82 8.90
N PRO A 109 -4.61 -3.92 9.16
CA PRO A 109 -3.37 -4.21 8.46
C PRO A 109 -3.63 -4.72 7.04
N ILE A 110 -2.84 -4.21 6.10
CA ILE A 110 -2.88 -4.55 4.68
C ILE A 110 -1.48 -5.02 4.29
N TRP A 111 -1.41 -6.09 3.50
CA TRP A 111 -0.13 -6.60 3.01
C TRP A 111 -0.14 -6.78 1.50
N GLY A 112 1.02 -6.54 0.89
CA GLY A 112 1.22 -6.79 -0.53
C GLY A 112 2.65 -7.19 -0.85
N LEU A 113 2.83 -7.88 -1.98
CA LEU A 113 4.15 -8.22 -2.49
C LEU A 113 4.71 -7.07 -3.31
N VAL A 114 6.04 -6.91 -3.29
CA VAL A 114 6.73 -5.95 -4.16
C VAL A 114 6.53 -6.30 -5.63
N GLY A 115 6.63 -7.58 -5.96
CA GLY A 115 6.48 -8.07 -7.32
C GLY A 115 6.72 -9.58 -7.39
N GLU A 116 6.99 -10.06 -8.60
CA GLU A 116 7.27 -11.46 -8.87
C GLU A 116 8.39 -11.61 -9.89
N TYR A 117 8.98 -12.80 -9.97
CA TYR A 117 9.91 -13.12 -11.03
C TYR A 117 9.62 -14.50 -11.59
N VAL A 118 9.94 -14.67 -12.86
CA VAL A 118 9.79 -15.94 -13.57
C VAL A 118 11.16 -16.42 -14.04
N LYS A 119 11.46 -17.70 -13.80
CA LYS A 119 12.63 -18.35 -14.36
C LYS A 119 12.32 -18.84 -15.77
N THR A 120 13.10 -18.39 -16.73
CA THR A 120 13.02 -18.80 -18.13
C THR A 120 14.30 -19.54 -18.51
N ASN A 121 14.34 -20.13 -19.71
CA ASN A 121 15.57 -20.74 -20.24
C ASN A 121 16.69 -19.73 -20.48
N GLU A 122 16.34 -18.44 -20.63
CA GLU A 122 17.24 -17.33 -20.96
C GLU A 122 17.68 -16.54 -19.71
N GLY A 123 17.07 -16.79 -18.54
CA GLY A 123 17.38 -16.10 -17.29
C GLY A 123 16.16 -15.83 -16.40
N GLU A 124 16.35 -14.97 -15.40
CA GLU A 124 15.30 -14.52 -14.47
C GLU A 124 14.69 -13.19 -14.96
N VAL A 125 13.38 -13.16 -15.19
CA VAL A 125 12.63 -11.95 -15.58
C VAL A 125 11.88 -11.42 -14.36
N PHE A 126 12.23 -10.22 -13.91
CA PHE A 126 11.67 -9.59 -12.71
C PHE A 126 10.59 -8.59 -13.08
N LYS A 127 9.43 -8.67 -12.42
CA LYS A 127 8.28 -7.81 -12.65
C LYS A 127 7.80 -7.17 -11.36
N LEU A 128 7.67 -5.86 -11.38
CA LEU A 128 7.13 -5.03 -10.30
C LEU A 128 5.60 -4.93 -10.41
N PHE A 129 4.90 -4.94 -9.28
CA PHE A 129 3.47 -4.59 -9.25
C PHE A 129 3.31 -3.08 -9.10
N THR A 130 2.70 -2.43 -10.10
CA THR A 130 2.64 -0.96 -10.18
C THR A 130 1.23 -0.41 -9.96
N HIS A 131 0.21 -1.28 -9.89
CA HIS A 131 -1.16 -0.91 -9.58
C HIS A 131 -1.61 -1.47 -8.23
N LYS A 132 -2.26 -0.63 -7.42
CA LYS A 132 -2.88 -1.00 -6.13
C LYS A 132 -4.37 -0.67 -6.14
N LYS A 133 -5.22 -1.69 -6.07
CA LYS A 133 -6.66 -1.56 -5.85
C LYS A 133 -6.97 -1.76 -4.38
N PHE A 134 -7.55 -0.75 -3.75
CA PHE A 134 -8.05 -0.83 -2.38
C PHE A 134 -9.55 -1.03 -2.42
N GLU A 135 -10.03 -2.13 -1.84
CA GLU A 135 -11.46 -2.35 -1.61
C GLU A 135 -11.73 -2.11 -0.12
N ILE A 136 -12.43 -1.02 0.19
CA ILE A 136 -12.70 -0.58 1.56
C ILE A 136 -14.12 -1.02 1.93
N GLY A 137 -14.20 -2.05 2.78
CA GLY A 137 -15.44 -2.58 3.33
C GLY A 137 -15.92 -1.76 4.52
N PHE A 138 -17.16 -1.25 4.46
CA PHE A 138 -17.74 -0.45 5.54
C PHE A 138 -19.11 -0.96 5.99
N ASN A 139 -19.42 -0.71 7.27
CA ASN A 139 -20.73 -0.92 7.87
C ASN A 139 -21.16 0.33 8.65
N GLY A 140 -22.15 1.05 8.11
CA GLY A 140 -22.59 2.33 8.66
C GLY A 140 -21.50 3.41 8.53
N LYS A 141 -20.89 3.77 9.67
CA LYS A 141 -19.85 4.80 9.80
C LYS A 141 -18.48 4.21 10.14
N HIS A 142 -18.31 2.90 9.98
CA HIS A 142 -17.08 2.22 10.36
C HIS A 142 -16.51 1.48 9.16
N ILE A 143 -15.20 1.61 8.96
CA ILE A 143 -14.44 0.71 8.12
C ILE A 143 -14.27 -0.59 8.91
N ILE A 144 -14.56 -1.73 8.29
CA ILE A 144 -14.51 -3.04 8.97
C ILE A 144 -13.67 -4.07 8.23
N ASP A 145 -13.32 -3.79 6.97
CA ASP A 145 -12.48 -4.65 6.15
C ASP A 145 -11.75 -3.79 5.12
N VAL A 146 -10.52 -4.19 4.80
CA VAL A 146 -9.77 -3.58 3.69
C VAL A 146 -9.02 -4.67 2.96
N ASN A 147 -9.30 -4.80 1.66
CA ASN A 147 -8.62 -5.74 0.79
C ASN A 147 -7.73 -4.98 -0.21
N LEU A 148 -6.56 -5.57 -0.51
CA LEU A 148 -5.63 -5.06 -1.49
C LEU A 148 -5.48 -6.06 -2.63
N THR A 149 -5.75 -5.60 -3.85
CA THR A 149 -5.39 -6.33 -5.07
C THR A 149 -4.27 -5.57 -5.78
N THR A 150 -3.22 -6.28 -6.18
CA THR A 150 -2.08 -5.71 -6.91
C THR A 150 -2.00 -6.28 -8.32
N ASP A 151 -1.81 -5.42 -9.32
CA ASP A 151 -1.67 -5.83 -10.73
C ASP A 151 -0.75 -4.86 -11.50
N ASP A 152 -0.87 -4.83 -12.84
CA ASP A 152 -0.04 -4.10 -13.79
C ASP A 152 1.44 -4.45 -13.64
N LYS A 153 1.76 -5.71 -13.92
CA LYS A 153 3.13 -6.21 -13.81
C LYS A 153 4.02 -5.53 -14.86
N LYS A 154 5.01 -4.76 -14.42
CA LYS A 154 6.00 -4.11 -15.29
C LYS A 154 7.38 -4.72 -15.09
N GLU A 155 8.01 -5.11 -16.19
CA GLU A 155 9.41 -5.55 -16.15
C GLU A 155 10.31 -4.42 -15.65
N ILE A 156 11.34 -4.77 -14.90
CA ILE A 156 12.26 -3.82 -14.27
C ILE A 156 13.52 -3.70 -15.13
N VAL A 157 13.58 -2.64 -15.93
CA VAL A 157 14.71 -2.34 -16.83
C VAL A 157 15.27 -0.95 -16.52
N VAL A 158 16.60 -0.82 -16.56
CA VAL A 158 17.28 0.47 -16.34
C VAL A 158 16.87 1.48 -17.42
N GLY A 159 16.59 2.72 -17.01
CA GLY A 159 16.15 3.81 -17.87
C GLY A 159 14.64 3.80 -18.19
N GLN A 160 13.91 2.76 -17.78
CA GLN A 160 12.46 2.71 -17.96
C GLN A 160 11.75 3.66 -16.99
N THR A 161 10.71 4.33 -17.47
CA THR A 161 9.78 5.06 -16.61
C THR A 161 8.64 4.14 -16.18
N ILE A 162 8.38 4.07 -14.88
CA ILE A 162 7.29 3.33 -14.26
C ILE A 162 6.25 4.30 -13.74
N GLU A 163 4.98 4.09 -14.11
CA GLU A 163 3.84 4.81 -13.55
C GLU A 163 3.18 3.96 -12.47
N TYR A 164 3.03 4.54 -11.28
CA TYR A 164 2.27 3.92 -10.21
C TYR A 164 0.85 4.44 -10.22
N THR A 165 -0.08 3.52 -10.12
CA THR A 165 -1.51 3.81 -10.10
C THR A 165 -2.16 3.24 -8.86
N TYR A 166 -3.23 3.88 -8.44
CA TYR A 166 -4.11 3.34 -7.41
C TYR A 166 -5.57 3.53 -7.80
N GLU A 167 -6.43 2.70 -7.24
CA GLU A 167 -7.88 2.83 -7.31
C GLU A 167 -8.49 2.48 -5.95
N VAL A 168 -9.67 3.04 -5.68
CA VAL A 168 -10.42 2.81 -4.44
C VAL A 168 -11.84 2.41 -4.81
N ALA A 169 -12.33 1.33 -4.21
CA ALA A 169 -13.71 0.88 -4.33
C ALA A 169 -14.30 0.70 -2.93
N SER A 170 -15.42 1.36 -2.66
CA SER A 170 -16.12 1.32 -1.38
C SER A 170 -17.20 0.25 -1.42
N VAL A 171 -17.15 -0.71 -0.49
CA VAL A 171 -18.06 -1.88 -0.48
C VAL A 171 -18.87 -1.89 0.81
N ILE A 172 -20.19 -1.96 0.70
CA ILE A 172 -21.07 -2.16 1.86
C ILE A 172 -20.96 -3.62 2.31
N VAL A 173 -20.51 -3.83 3.55
CA VAL A 173 -20.46 -5.16 4.16
C VAL A 173 -21.71 -5.37 5.03
N LYS A 174 -22.58 -6.28 4.60
CA LYS A 174 -23.75 -6.69 5.39
C LYS A 174 -23.32 -7.74 6.39
N THR A 175 -23.38 -7.43 7.69
CA THR A 175 -23.29 -8.45 8.73
C THR A 175 -24.56 -9.30 8.68
N ASN A 176 -24.47 -10.51 8.13
CA ASN A 176 -25.50 -11.53 8.30
C ASN A 176 -25.45 -12.04 9.75
N LEU A 177 -25.94 -11.24 10.69
CA LEU A 177 -26.40 -11.75 11.97
C LEU A 177 -27.82 -12.27 11.75
N THR A 178 -27.93 -13.53 11.34
CA THR A 178 -29.14 -14.31 11.58
C THR A 178 -29.30 -14.42 13.09
N ALA A 179 -30.27 -13.68 13.65
CA ALA A 179 -30.78 -13.89 15.00
C ALA A 179 -31.62 -15.16 15.06
#